data_AF-A0A2U1K9V0-F1
#
_entry.id   AF-A0A2U1K9V0-F1
#
_cell.length_a   1.000
_cell.length_b   1.000
_cell.length_c   1.000
_cell.angle_alpha   90.00
_cell.angle_beta   90.00
_cell.angle_gamma   90.00
#
_symmetry.space_group_name_H-M   'P 1'
#
loop_
_entity.id
_entity.type
_entity.pdbx_description
1 polymer ?
#
loop_
_entity_poly.entity_id
_entity_poly.type
_entity_poly.pdbx_seq_one_letter_code
_entity_poly.pdbx_strand_id
1 'polypeptide(L)'
;MVVPVKAEPHRAWKFMRPFTVEMWLATFGILFYTMFVVWYMEHQVNHEFRGPWKDQLGTALWFTFSSLFFSHREKIRSNHSKVVVMIWLFVVFIITSSYTASLTSMLTVRMLEPTVRDIEWVRKTNAPVGCDPDSFVGKYLKDVLKLKNVKNISSQSDYPDNFKNGTISAAFLELPYEKYFLKQYCNEYTAVGPSYKFGGLGFVFPKDSPITDDVSGAILYLMEDGKIRDLENEWLDTSQNCSTSNPGLDSERLSLANFWGIFLISGLTSTLSFLIFLYRLLHNRIEQRIISFNESNGSRWNNESRWRKTVRLIQIVLSLNHNRVEPRESSHSTPEWNHRNPPQWELVSPSEVPEHLEIGRPTQLEIPMRKMEHIGEDLQGE
;
A
#
# COMPACT_ATOMS: atom_id res chain seq x y z
N MET A 1 5.83 29.33 9.86
CA MET A 1 4.35 29.35 9.99
C MET A 1 3.95 27.92 10.26
N VAL A 2 3.23 27.68 11.34
CA VAL A 2 2.81 26.34 11.76
C VAL A 2 1.42 26.05 11.22
N VAL A 3 1.24 24.87 10.67
CA VAL A 3 -0.03 24.42 10.07
C VAL A 3 -0.28 22.96 10.43
N PRO A 4 -1.54 22.53 10.54
CA PRO A 4 -1.84 21.13 10.75
C PRO A 4 -1.43 20.31 9.53
N VAL A 5 -0.85 19.13 9.77
CA VAL A 5 -0.59 18.13 8.75
C VAL A 5 -1.93 17.56 8.30
N LYS A 6 -2.14 17.48 6.99
CA LYS A 6 -3.41 17.01 6.45
C LYS A 6 -3.51 15.50 6.64
N ALA A 7 -4.26 15.05 7.65
CA ALA A 7 -4.66 13.65 7.73
C ALA A 7 -5.60 13.34 6.55
N GLU A 8 -5.10 12.64 5.53
CA GLU A 8 -5.96 12.22 4.43
C GLU A 8 -6.98 11.20 4.93
N PRO A 9 -8.29 11.44 4.74
CA PRO A 9 -9.32 10.52 5.20
C PRO A 9 -9.06 9.12 4.61
N HIS A 10 -9.23 8.10 5.45
CA HIS A 10 -9.16 6.71 5.02
C HIS A 10 -10.18 6.48 3.89
N ARG A 11 -9.68 6.24 2.68
CA ARG A 11 -10.51 5.92 1.51
C ARG A 11 -10.18 4.50 1.09
N ALA A 12 -11.18 3.64 1.07
CA ALA A 12 -11.06 2.23 0.68
C ALA A 12 -10.51 2.00 -0.75
N TRP A 13 -10.53 3.05 -1.58
CA TRP A 13 -10.11 3.05 -2.99
C TRP A 13 -8.77 3.77 -3.23
N LYS A 14 -7.92 3.92 -2.19
CA LYS A 14 -6.61 4.59 -2.35
C LYS A 14 -5.72 3.91 -3.40
N PHE A 15 -5.88 2.60 -3.61
CA PHE A 15 -5.16 1.86 -4.65
C PHE A 15 -5.47 2.31 -6.10
N MET A 16 -6.61 2.97 -6.36
CA MET A 16 -6.94 3.49 -7.70
C MET A 16 -6.32 4.85 -8.00
N ARG A 17 -5.80 5.56 -6.99
CA ARG A 17 -5.25 6.93 -7.15
C ARG A 17 -3.99 7.09 -8.00
N PRO A 18 -3.06 6.11 -8.08
CA PRO A 18 -1.85 6.27 -8.87
C PRO A 18 -2.10 6.60 -10.34
N PHE A 19 -3.24 6.15 -10.89
CA PHE A 19 -3.66 6.43 -12.26
C PHE A 19 -4.96 7.22 -12.30
N THR A 20 -5.05 8.13 -13.27
CA THR A 20 -6.29 8.87 -13.55
C THR A 20 -7.32 7.95 -14.21
N VAL A 21 -8.59 8.34 -14.15
CA VAL A 21 -9.67 7.61 -14.82
C VAL A 21 -9.41 7.48 -16.34
N GLU A 22 -8.82 8.51 -16.94
CA GLU A 22 -8.41 8.50 -18.36
C GLU A 22 -7.36 7.41 -18.63
N MET A 23 -6.34 7.28 -17.77
CA MET A 23 -5.32 6.24 -17.89
C MET A 23 -5.90 4.84 -17.71
N TRP A 24 -6.83 4.66 -16.78
CA TRP A 24 -7.56 3.40 -16.63
C TRP A 24 -8.34 3.05 -17.90
N LEU A 25 -9.09 4.00 -18.45
CA LEU A 25 -9.87 3.80 -19.67
C LEU A 25 -8.99 3.48 -20.87
N ALA A 26 -7.86 4.18 -21.03
CA ALA A 26 -6.88 3.90 -22.07
C ALA A 26 -6.28 2.49 -21.92
N THR A 27 -5.95 2.06 -20.70
CA THR A 27 -5.43 0.72 -20.39
C THR A 27 -6.44 -0.37 -20.74
N PHE A 28 -7.71 -0.18 -20.37
CA PHE A 28 -8.78 -1.09 -20.78
C PHE A 28 -8.98 -1.08 -22.30
N GLY A 29 -8.91 0.07 -22.95
CA GLY A 29 -9.02 0.18 -24.41
C GLY A 29 -7.94 -0.61 -25.15
N ILE A 30 -6.67 -0.46 -24.76
CA ILE A 30 -5.57 -1.19 -25.38
C ILE A 30 -5.60 -2.69 -25.06
N LEU A 31 -6.10 -3.08 -23.88
CA LEU A 31 -6.39 -4.47 -23.52
C LEU A 31 -7.40 -5.11 -24.48
N PHE A 32 -8.55 -4.46 -24.68
CA PHE A 32 -9.58 -4.98 -25.59
C PHE A 32 -9.10 -5.01 -27.04
N TYR A 33 -8.33 -4.00 -27.46
CA TYR A 33 -7.73 -3.97 -28.79
C TYR A 33 -6.77 -5.13 -29.01
N THR A 34 -5.83 -5.35 -28.08
CA THR A 34 -4.87 -6.46 -28.19
C THR A 34 -5.55 -7.83 -28.11
N MET A 35 -6.58 -7.98 -27.26
CA MET A 35 -7.43 -9.15 -27.24
C MET A 35 -8.05 -9.43 -28.60
N PHE A 36 -8.63 -8.40 -29.24
CA PHE A 36 -9.23 -8.55 -30.56
C PHE A 36 -8.20 -8.90 -31.64
N VAL A 37 -7.02 -8.26 -31.63
CA VAL A 37 -5.96 -8.53 -32.62
C VAL A 37 -5.41 -9.95 -32.47
N VAL A 38 -5.11 -10.39 -31.24
CA VAL A 38 -4.62 -11.75 -30.96
C VAL A 38 -5.68 -12.78 -31.32
N TRP A 39 -6.94 -12.54 -30.95
CA TRP A 39 -8.06 -13.39 -31.34
C TRP A 39 -8.17 -13.49 -32.87
N TYR A 40 -8.14 -12.37 -33.59
CA TYR A 40 -8.27 -12.35 -35.05
C TYR A 40 -7.14 -13.13 -35.75
N MET A 41 -5.89 -12.95 -35.30
CA MET A 41 -4.73 -13.61 -35.90
C MET A 41 -4.66 -15.11 -35.57
N GLU A 42 -4.96 -15.49 -34.32
CA GLU A 42 -4.83 -16.87 -33.86
C GLU A 42 -6.05 -17.73 -34.24
N HIS A 43 -7.24 -17.12 -34.41
CA HIS A 43 -8.46 -17.80 -34.88
C HIS A 43 -8.28 -18.49 -36.24
N GLN A 44 -7.47 -17.91 -37.13
CA GLN A 44 -7.24 -18.49 -38.45
C GLN A 44 -6.30 -19.70 -38.43
N VAL A 45 -5.39 -19.78 -37.45
CA VAL A 45 -4.24 -20.69 -37.47
C VAL A 45 -4.32 -21.80 -36.43
N ASN A 46 -5.04 -21.58 -35.32
CA ASN A 46 -4.98 -22.47 -34.16
C ASN A 46 -6.35 -23.11 -33.82
N HIS A 47 -6.34 -24.43 -33.62
CA HIS A 47 -7.55 -25.21 -33.33
C HIS A 47 -8.04 -25.02 -31.88
N GLU A 48 -7.16 -24.62 -30.95
CA GLU A 48 -7.55 -24.31 -29.56
C GLU A 48 -8.44 -23.05 -29.46
N PHE A 49 -8.36 -22.16 -30.45
CA PHE A 49 -9.21 -20.97 -30.57
C PHE A 49 -10.46 -21.20 -31.44
N ARG A 50 -10.75 -22.46 -31.80
CA ARG A 50 -11.97 -22.86 -32.53
C ARG A 50 -12.96 -23.57 -31.59
N GLY A 51 -13.95 -22.81 -31.12
CA GLY A 51 -15.11 -23.29 -30.37
C GLY A 51 -16.39 -22.49 -30.66
N PRO A 52 -17.49 -22.70 -29.93
CA PRO A 52 -18.63 -21.78 -29.92
C PRO A 52 -18.16 -20.34 -29.59
N TRP A 53 -18.81 -19.32 -30.15
CA TRP A 53 -18.39 -17.91 -30.01
C TRP A 53 -18.13 -17.45 -28.55
N LYS A 54 -18.86 -18.04 -27.59
CA LYS A 54 -18.71 -17.76 -26.15
C LYS A 54 -17.43 -18.34 -25.54
N ASP A 55 -17.02 -19.53 -25.97
CA ASP A 55 -15.83 -20.22 -25.46
C ASP A 55 -14.55 -19.65 -26.09
N GLN A 56 -14.62 -19.21 -27.35
CA GLN A 56 -13.52 -18.52 -28.02
C GLN A 56 -13.18 -17.18 -27.37
N LEU A 57 -14.22 -16.37 -27.12
CA LEU A 57 -14.04 -15.08 -26.45
C LEU A 57 -13.56 -15.27 -25.01
N GLY A 58 -14.06 -16.29 -24.31
CA GLY A 58 -13.59 -16.66 -22.98
C GLY A 58 -12.11 -17.04 -22.94
N THR A 59 -11.64 -17.81 -23.92
CA THR A 59 -10.24 -18.23 -24.03
C THR A 59 -9.33 -17.03 -24.35
N ALA A 60 -9.73 -16.16 -25.29
CA ALA A 60 -8.98 -14.95 -25.61
C ALA A 60 -8.94 -13.92 -24.46
N LEU A 61 -10.06 -13.76 -23.74
CA LEU A 61 -10.13 -12.95 -22.52
C LEU A 61 -9.21 -13.51 -21.42
N TRP A 62 -9.25 -14.82 -21.21
CA TRP A 62 -8.41 -15.49 -20.23
C TRP A 62 -6.92 -15.36 -20.58
N PHE A 63 -6.55 -15.55 -21.85
CA PHE A 63 -5.19 -15.39 -22.34
C PHE A 63 -4.67 -13.97 -22.14
N THR A 64 -5.41 -12.96 -22.59
CA THR A 64 -5.01 -11.55 -22.45
C THR A 64 -4.96 -11.10 -20.99
N PHE A 65 -5.91 -11.52 -20.16
CA PHE A 65 -5.88 -11.25 -18.72
C PHE A 65 -4.69 -11.94 -18.03
N SER A 66 -4.36 -13.18 -18.41
CA SER A 66 -3.21 -13.91 -17.84
C SER A 66 -1.87 -13.31 -18.27
N SER A 67 -1.80 -12.72 -19.46
CA SER A 67 -0.61 -12.00 -19.95
C SER A 67 -0.28 -10.75 -19.12
N LEU A 68 -1.28 -10.10 -18.51
CA LEU A 68 -1.07 -8.95 -17.61
C LEU A 68 -0.21 -9.31 -16.39
N PHE A 69 -0.32 -10.56 -15.93
CA PHE A 69 0.41 -11.08 -14.76
C PHE A 69 1.60 -11.96 -15.17
N PHE A 70 2.05 -11.88 -16.44
CA PHE A 70 3.12 -12.72 -17.01
C PHE A 70 2.86 -14.24 -16.92
N SER A 71 1.61 -14.65 -16.71
CA SER A 71 1.21 -16.06 -16.63
C SER A 71 0.87 -16.59 -18.02
N HIS A 72 1.89 -17.07 -18.75
CA HIS A 72 1.69 -17.64 -20.09
C HIS A 72 1.45 -19.14 -20.01
N ARG A 73 0.21 -19.57 -20.27
CA ARG A 73 -0.16 -20.99 -20.29
C ARG A 73 -0.41 -21.55 -21.69
N GLU A 74 -0.66 -20.70 -22.69
CA GLU A 74 -1.04 -21.11 -24.04
C GLU A 74 0.11 -20.89 -25.05
N LYS A 75 0.31 -21.87 -25.93
CA LYS A 75 1.37 -21.84 -26.95
C LYS A 75 0.85 -21.14 -28.21
N ILE A 76 1.28 -19.91 -28.43
CA ILE A 76 1.00 -19.16 -29.66
C ILE A 76 1.73 -19.78 -30.84
N ARG A 77 1.01 -20.14 -31.91
CA ARG A 77 1.59 -20.85 -33.06
C ARG A 77 2.08 -19.89 -34.15
N SER A 78 1.37 -18.77 -34.38
CA SER A 78 1.69 -17.78 -35.42
C SER A 78 2.88 -16.90 -35.05
N ASN A 79 3.83 -16.72 -35.98
CA ASN A 79 4.98 -15.85 -35.78
C ASN A 79 4.60 -14.36 -35.68
N HIS A 80 3.55 -13.93 -36.38
CA HIS A 80 3.05 -12.54 -36.30
C HIS A 80 2.37 -12.25 -34.96
N SER A 81 1.56 -13.20 -34.46
CA SER A 81 0.94 -13.10 -33.14
C SER A 81 1.99 -13.01 -32.02
N LYS A 82 3.12 -13.72 -32.15
CA LYS A 82 4.24 -13.62 -31.19
C LYS A 82 4.83 -12.22 -31.13
N VAL A 83 5.02 -11.54 -32.26
CA VAL A 83 5.53 -10.17 -32.27
C VAL A 83 4.56 -9.21 -31.59
N VAL A 84 3.26 -9.33 -31.91
CA VAL A 84 2.20 -8.53 -31.27
C VAL A 84 2.18 -8.75 -29.75
N VAL A 85 2.27 -10.00 -29.31
CA VAL A 85 2.28 -10.35 -27.88
C VAL A 85 3.55 -9.86 -27.19
N MET A 86 4.72 -9.91 -27.83
CA MET A 86 5.95 -9.35 -27.28
C MET A 86 5.85 -7.83 -27.05
N ILE A 87 5.31 -7.10 -28.03
CA ILE A 87 5.08 -5.65 -27.91
C ILE A 87 4.06 -5.36 -26.80
N TRP A 88 2.97 -6.15 -26.74
CA TRP A 88 1.97 -6.05 -25.69
C TRP A 88 2.56 -6.26 -24.29
N LEU A 89 3.38 -7.28 -24.11
CA LEU A 89 4.05 -7.55 -22.82
C LEU A 89 4.99 -6.42 -22.41
N PHE A 90 5.66 -5.78 -23.36
CA PHE A 90 6.47 -4.59 -23.09
C PHE A 90 5.60 -3.43 -22.59
N VAL A 91 4.43 -3.20 -23.21
CA VAL A 91 3.46 -2.18 -22.75
C VAL A 91 2.98 -2.50 -21.32
N VAL A 92 2.57 -3.74 -21.07
CA VAL A 92 2.15 -4.20 -19.73
C VAL A 92 3.25 -3.99 -18.69
N PHE A 93 4.50 -4.32 -19.04
CA PHE A 93 5.66 -4.10 -18.18
C PHE A 93 5.78 -2.62 -17.79
N ILE A 94 5.74 -1.70 -18.75
CA ILE A 94 5.82 -0.26 -18.48
C ILE A 94 4.65 0.22 -17.62
N ILE A 95 3.43 -0.26 -17.86
CA ILE A 95 2.25 0.11 -17.07
C ILE A 95 2.40 -0.37 -15.62
N THR A 96 2.78 -1.63 -15.40
CA THR A 96 2.96 -2.20 -14.05
C THR A 96 4.11 -1.52 -13.29
N SER A 97 5.23 -1.26 -13.96
CA SER A 97 6.36 -0.54 -13.38
C SER A 97 5.98 0.90 -13.01
N SER A 98 5.25 1.60 -13.88
CA SER A 98 4.81 2.98 -13.62
C SER A 98 3.76 3.05 -12.51
N TYR A 99 2.85 2.07 -12.44
CA TYR A 99 1.88 1.95 -11.34
C TYR A 99 2.61 1.76 -10.02
N THR A 100 3.58 0.84 -9.96
CA THR A 100 4.36 0.57 -8.77
C THR A 100 5.16 1.80 -8.34
N ALA A 101 5.85 2.46 -9.28
CA ALA A 101 6.62 3.67 -9.00
C ALA A 101 5.74 4.81 -8.48
N SER A 102 4.58 5.02 -9.09
CA SER A 102 3.63 6.06 -8.68
C SER A 102 3.00 5.76 -7.33
N LEU A 103 2.66 4.50 -7.06
CA LEU A 103 2.16 4.06 -5.76
C LEU A 103 3.22 4.27 -4.67
N THR A 104 4.46 3.86 -4.93
CA THR A 104 5.58 4.05 -3.99
C THR A 104 5.84 5.54 -3.75
N SER A 105 5.88 6.37 -4.80
CA SER A 105 6.01 7.82 -4.66
C SER A 105 4.88 8.44 -3.83
N MET A 106 3.64 7.99 -4.04
CA MET A 106 2.53 8.44 -3.20
C MET A 106 2.65 7.98 -1.74
N LEU A 107 3.23 6.82 -1.48
CA LEU A 107 3.46 6.35 -0.12
C LEU A 107 4.60 7.12 0.56
N THR A 108 5.61 7.58 -0.19
CA THR A 108 6.73 8.37 0.35
C THR A 108 6.43 9.86 0.50
N VAL A 109 5.75 10.49 -0.47
CA VAL A 109 5.46 11.95 -0.47
C VAL A 109 4.41 12.34 0.59
N ARG A 110 3.53 11.43 0.98
CA ARG A 110 2.48 11.69 1.98
C ARG A 110 3.00 11.95 3.39
N MET A 111 4.30 11.80 3.62
CA MET A 111 4.93 12.18 4.89
C MET A 111 5.14 13.68 5.04
N LEU A 112 4.81 14.51 4.04
CA LEU A 112 5.30 15.90 3.97
C LEU A 112 4.28 16.95 3.51
N GLU A 113 3.00 16.63 3.25
CA GLU A 113 2.10 17.62 2.65
C GLU A 113 1.29 18.43 3.69
N PRO A 114 1.58 19.74 3.87
CA PRO A 114 0.85 20.58 4.79
C PRO A 114 -0.56 20.94 4.30
N THR A 115 -1.48 21.20 5.23
CA THR A 115 -2.84 21.66 4.91
C THR A 115 -2.85 23.03 4.21
N VAL A 116 -1.91 23.90 4.56
CA VAL A 116 -1.72 25.23 3.96
C VAL A 116 -0.33 25.28 3.33
N ARG A 117 -0.28 25.45 2.01
CA ARG A 117 0.97 25.36 1.24
C ARG A 117 1.81 26.63 1.27
N ASP A 118 1.17 27.80 1.37
CA ASP A 118 1.88 29.08 1.29
C ASP A 118 1.04 30.23 1.86
N ILE A 119 1.70 31.34 2.20
CA ILE A 119 1.07 32.57 2.64
C ILE A 119 0.13 33.16 1.58
N GLU A 120 0.42 32.94 0.29
CA GLU A 120 -0.46 33.42 -0.75
C GLU A 120 -1.82 32.69 -0.74
N TRP A 121 -1.83 31.40 -0.37
CA TRP A 121 -3.08 30.67 -0.18
C TRP A 121 -3.91 31.32 0.93
N VAL A 122 -3.29 31.62 2.08
CA VAL A 122 -3.95 32.28 3.22
C VAL A 122 -4.57 33.61 2.81
N ARG A 123 -3.84 34.39 2.01
CA ARG A 123 -4.30 35.68 1.48
C ARG A 123 -5.49 35.53 0.52
N LYS A 124 -5.44 34.55 -0.39
CA LYS A 124 -6.50 34.30 -1.39
C LYS A 124 -7.78 33.74 -0.77
N THR A 125 -7.66 32.87 0.23
CA THR A 125 -8.81 32.21 0.90
C THR A 125 -9.33 32.97 2.11
N ASN A 126 -8.63 34.04 2.54
CA ASN A 126 -8.91 34.78 3.77
C ASN A 126 -8.99 33.87 5.01
N ALA A 127 -8.12 32.84 5.04
CA ALA A 127 -8.08 31.86 6.11
C ALA A 127 -7.72 32.51 7.46
N PRO A 128 -8.32 32.06 8.58
CA PRO A 128 -8.02 32.60 9.90
C PRO A 128 -6.60 32.22 10.32
N VAL A 129 -5.85 33.20 10.80
CA VAL A 129 -4.45 33.05 11.23
C VAL A 129 -4.33 33.38 12.71
N GLY A 130 -3.78 32.46 13.51
CA GLY A 130 -3.46 32.69 14.92
C GLY A 130 -2.11 33.38 15.10
N CYS A 131 -2.05 34.32 16.03
CA CYS A 131 -0.81 34.86 16.58
C CYS A 131 -1.00 35.27 18.04
N ASP A 132 0.09 35.49 18.76
CA ASP A 132 0.02 35.91 20.16
C ASP A 132 -0.52 37.36 20.28
N PRO A 133 -1.33 37.67 21.31
CA PRO A 133 -2.04 38.95 21.44
C PRO A 133 -1.13 40.18 21.49
N ASP A 134 0.04 40.05 22.11
CA ASP A 134 0.98 41.15 22.35
C ASP A 134 2.26 41.03 21.51
N SER A 135 2.27 40.18 20.48
CA SER A 135 3.44 40.01 19.62
C SER A 135 3.48 41.05 18.49
N PHE A 136 4.69 41.52 18.18
CA PHE A 136 4.96 42.32 16.97
C PHE A 136 4.50 41.59 15.69
N VAL A 137 4.42 40.25 15.75
CA VAL A 137 3.94 39.39 14.66
C VAL A 137 2.55 39.82 14.21
N GLY A 138 1.62 40.08 15.14
CA GLY A 138 0.25 40.47 14.80
C GLY A 138 0.19 41.77 13.98
N LYS A 139 1.04 42.74 14.33
CA LYS A 139 1.17 44.00 13.57
C LYS A 139 1.80 43.76 12.20
N TYR A 140 2.85 42.95 12.12
CA TYR A 140 3.47 42.59 10.84
C TYR A 140 2.52 41.87 9.88
N LEU A 141 1.72 40.92 10.39
CA LEU A 141 0.71 40.19 9.61
C LEU A 141 -0.33 41.14 9.01
N LYS A 142 -0.75 42.16 9.76
CA LYS A 142 -1.77 43.14 9.32
C LYS A 142 -1.18 44.22 8.40
N ASP A 143 -0.07 44.83 8.79
CA ASP A 143 0.46 46.03 8.15
C ASP A 143 1.33 45.70 6.92
N VAL A 144 2.13 44.63 7.00
CA VAL A 144 3.07 44.25 5.94
C VAL A 144 2.48 43.16 5.05
N LEU A 145 1.99 42.08 5.66
CA LEU A 145 1.43 40.95 4.90
C LEU A 145 -0.03 41.15 4.49
N LYS A 146 -0.69 42.21 4.99
CA LYS A 146 -2.06 42.61 4.63
C LYS A 146 -3.09 41.50 4.85
N LEU A 147 -2.88 40.69 5.88
CA LEU A 147 -3.82 39.63 6.27
C LEU A 147 -4.97 40.24 7.07
N LYS A 148 -6.21 39.97 6.65
CA LYS A 148 -7.41 40.54 7.26
C LYS A 148 -7.92 39.74 8.45
N ASN A 149 -7.75 38.42 8.42
CA ASN A 149 -8.33 37.49 9.39
C ASN A 149 -7.29 37.01 10.42
N VAL A 150 -6.72 37.95 11.17
CA VAL A 150 -5.76 37.65 12.25
C VAL A 150 -6.51 37.51 13.58
N LYS A 151 -6.29 36.40 14.27
CA LYS A 151 -6.89 36.03 15.55
C LYS A 151 -5.80 36.00 16.62
N ASN A 152 -6.11 36.62 17.75
CA ASN A 152 -5.21 36.62 18.89
C ASN A 152 -5.46 35.36 19.73
N ILE A 153 -4.41 34.60 20.03
CA ILE A 153 -4.45 33.37 20.83
C ILE A 153 -3.75 33.63 22.15
N SER A 154 -4.50 33.62 23.25
CA SER A 154 -4.03 34.10 24.56
C SER A 154 -2.88 33.28 25.16
N SER A 155 -2.85 31.96 24.92
CA SER A 155 -1.85 31.05 25.47
C SER A 155 -1.34 30.07 24.43
N GLN A 156 -0.06 29.68 24.58
CA GLN A 156 0.59 28.67 23.74
C GLN A 156 -0.13 27.31 23.82
N SER A 157 -0.76 27.00 24.96
CA SER A 157 -1.55 25.78 25.18
C SER A 157 -2.82 25.71 24.34
N ASP A 158 -3.31 26.86 23.87
CA ASP A 158 -4.63 26.95 23.24
C ASP A 158 -4.55 26.74 21.73
N TYR A 159 -3.35 26.79 21.14
CA TYR A 159 -3.14 26.59 19.70
C TYR A 159 -3.73 25.25 19.20
N PRO A 160 -3.46 24.09 19.84
CA PRO A 160 -4.00 22.82 19.38
C PRO A 160 -5.54 22.80 19.33
N ASP A 161 -6.21 23.35 20.35
CA ASP A 161 -7.68 23.39 20.41
C ASP A 161 -8.25 24.35 19.36
N ASN A 162 -7.59 25.49 19.13
CA ASN A 162 -7.99 26.44 18.08
C ASN A 162 -7.82 25.87 16.66
N PHE A 163 -6.79 25.04 16.44
CA PHE A 163 -6.64 24.29 15.19
C PHE A 163 -7.73 23.23 15.04
N LYS A 164 -8.01 22.44 16.09
CA LYS A 164 -9.04 21.38 16.07
C LYS A 164 -10.45 21.92 15.88
N ASN A 165 -10.78 23.05 16.51
CA ASN A 165 -12.07 23.72 16.38
C ASN A 165 -12.22 24.49 15.05
N GLY A 166 -11.19 24.53 14.22
CA GLY A 166 -11.19 25.29 12.96
C GLY A 166 -11.22 26.80 13.16
N THR A 167 -10.93 27.29 14.36
CA THR A 167 -10.85 28.72 14.68
C THR A 167 -9.67 29.38 13.98
N ILE A 168 -8.58 28.65 13.79
CA ILE A 168 -7.40 29.05 13.01
C ILE A 168 -7.02 27.93 12.02
N SER A 169 -6.49 28.32 10.86
CA SER A 169 -5.97 27.40 9.83
C SER A 169 -4.45 27.42 9.75
N ALA A 170 -3.82 28.48 10.22
CA ALA A 170 -2.38 28.64 10.32
C ALA A 170 -2.03 29.45 11.57
N ALA A 171 -0.84 29.24 12.12
CA ALA A 171 -0.28 30.05 13.20
C ALA A 171 1.06 30.65 12.78
N PHE A 172 1.28 31.91 13.15
CA PHE A 172 2.59 32.54 13.04
C PHE A 172 3.15 32.71 14.44
N LEU A 173 4.22 31.97 14.70
CA LEU A 173 4.94 31.96 15.96
C LEU A 173 6.35 32.48 15.71
N GLU A 174 6.98 33.00 16.75
CA GLU A 174 8.41 33.33 16.72
C GLU A 174 9.24 32.04 16.73
N LEU A 175 10.40 32.04 16.08
CA LEU A 175 11.21 30.83 15.85
C LEU A 175 11.45 29.93 17.09
N PRO A 176 11.87 30.45 18.26
CA PRO A 176 12.07 29.58 19.43
C PRO A 176 10.76 28.92 19.90
N TYR A 177 9.64 29.63 19.86
CA TYR A 177 8.32 29.09 20.21
C TYR A 177 7.79 28.11 19.16
N GLU A 178 8.04 28.37 17.88
CA GLU A 178 7.75 27.45 16.77
C GLU A 178 8.50 26.12 16.95
N LYS A 179 9.82 26.17 17.20
CA LYS A 179 10.64 24.97 17.43
C LYS A 179 10.16 24.18 18.63
N TYR A 180 9.88 24.85 19.74
CA TYR A 180 9.33 24.20 20.93
C TYR A 180 7.96 23.56 20.68
N PHE A 181 7.06 24.25 19.98
CA PHE A 181 5.74 23.73 19.62
C PHE A 181 5.84 22.48 18.75
N LEU A 182 6.70 22.50 17.73
CA LEU A 182 6.90 21.37 16.83
C LEU A 182 7.57 20.18 17.53
N LYS A 183 8.49 20.42 18.48
CA LYS A 183 9.05 19.36 19.33
C LYS A 183 7.98 18.63 20.15
N GLN A 184 6.92 19.32 20.55
CA GLN A 184 5.81 18.74 21.31
C GLN A 184 4.74 18.07 20.42
N TYR A 185 4.45 18.64 19.24
CA TYR A 185 3.30 18.24 18.41
C TYR A 185 3.64 17.90 16.95
N CYS A 186 4.86 17.45 16.66
CA CYS A 186 5.36 17.18 15.30
C CYS A 186 4.53 16.20 14.45
N ASN A 187 3.71 15.37 15.07
CA ASN A 187 2.89 14.39 14.35
C ASN A 187 1.62 15.01 13.75
N GLU A 188 1.14 16.10 14.36
CA GLU A 188 -0.08 16.78 13.97
C GLU A 188 0.19 18.09 13.22
N TYR A 189 1.38 18.68 13.37
CA TYR A 189 1.70 20.00 12.82
C TYR A 189 3.09 20.04 12.17
N THR A 190 3.24 20.94 11.20
CA THR A 190 4.50 21.18 10.49
C THR A 190 4.71 22.66 10.20
N ALA A 191 5.98 23.07 10.03
CA ALA A 191 6.35 24.41 9.60
C ALA A 191 6.35 24.51 8.07
N VAL A 192 5.77 25.59 7.54
CA VAL A 192 5.66 25.85 6.11
C VAL A 192 5.94 27.32 5.79
N GLY A 193 6.45 27.55 4.59
CA GLY A 193 6.69 28.89 4.06
C GLY A 193 8.03 29.47 4.51
N PRO A 194 8.36 30.69 4.03
CA PRO A 194 9.62 31.33 4.37
C PRO A 194 9.64 31.74 5.85
N SER A 195 10.80 31.58 6.48
CA SER A 195 11.08 32.18 7.79
C SER A 195 11.30 33.68 7.61
N TYR A 196 10.46 34.49 8.25
CA TYR A 196 10.64 35.93 8.29
C TYR A 196 11.64 36.27 9.40
N LYS A 197 12.75 36.92 9.02
CA LYS A 197 13.75 37.36 9.98
C LYS A 197 13.28 38.66 10.63
N PHE A 198 12.93 38.55 11.90
CA PHE A 198 12.75 39.69 12.78
C PHE A 198 14.01 39.83 13.64
N GLY A 199 14.25 41.00 14.23
CA GLY A 199 15.38 41.19 15.14
C GLY A 199 15.45 40.08 16.20
N GLY A 200 16.66 39.75 16.64
CA GLY A 200 16.87 38.68 17.62
C GLY A 200 16.38 39.05 19.02
N LEU A 201 16.31 38.04 19.89
CA LEU A 201 16.12 38.26 21.33
C LEU A 201 17.40 38.85 21.93
N GLY A 202 17.25 39.73 22.92
CA GLY A 202 18.37 40.39 23.57
C GLY A 202 18.08 40.72 25.02
N PHE A 203 19.14 40.93 25.79
CA PHE A 203 19.05 41.44 27.15
C PHE A 203 18.90 42.95 27.13
N VAL A 204 18.08 43.48 28.05
CA VAL A 204 17.81 44.91 28.13
C VAL A 204 18.37 45.45 29.44
N PHE A 205 19.18 46.49 29.33
CA PHE A 205 19.76 47.20 30.46
C PHE A 205 19.31 48.67 30.44
N PRO A 206 19.27 49.35 31.60
CA PRO A 206 19.14 50.79 31.64
C PRO A 206 20.20 51.47 30.78
N LYS A 207 19.87 52.63 30.21
CA LYS A 207 20.85 53.42 29.46
C LYS A 207 22.07 53.69 30.34
N ASP A 208 23.25 53.62 29.70
CA ASP A 208 24.55 53.85 30.32
C ASP A 208 24.90 52.83 31.43
N SER A 209 24.26 51.66 31.44
CA SER A 209 24.62 50.59 32.36
C SER A 209 26.03 50.06 32.05
N PRO A 210 26.94 50.00 33.05
CA PRO A 210 28.33 49.60 32.84
C PRO A 210 28.49 48.12 32.44
N ILE A 211 27.46 47.29 32.66
CA ILE A 211 27.50 45.85 32.36
C ILE A 211 27.12 45.52 30.91
N THR A 212 26.62 46.50 30.15
CA THR A 212 26.06 46.27 28.81
C THR A 212 27.12 45.70 27.86
N ASP A 213 28.32 46.27 27.89
CA ASP A 213 29.44 45.86 27.02
C ASP A 213 29.97 44.48 27.45
N ASP A 214 30.12 44.26 28.76
CA ASP A 214 30.58 42.97 29.31
C ASP A 214 29.62 41.83 28.95
N VAL A 215 28.31 42.05 29.08
CA VAL A 215 27.29 41.04 28.72
C VAL A 215 27.28 40.79 27.22
N SER A 216 27.37 41.85 26.40
CA SER A 216 27.40 41.71 24.94
C SER A 216 28.65 40.94 24.50
N GLY A 217 29.80 41.22 25.09
CA GLY A 217 31.04 40.48 24.86
C GLY A 217 30.94 39.01 25.29
N ALA A 218 30.33 38.73 26.44
CA ALA A 218 30.09 37.36 26.89
C ALA A 218 29.16 36.58 25.95
N ILE A 219 28.10 37.21 25.43
CA ILE A 219 27.20 36.59 24.44
C ILE A 219 27.96 36.25 23.17
N LEU A 220 28.78 37.18 22.64
CA LEU A 220 29.61 36.94 21.46
C LEU A 220 30.57 35.78 21.68
N TYR A 221 31.25 35.75 22.83
CA TYR A 221 32.11 34.63 23.20
C TYR A 221 31.36 33.29 23.21
N LEU A 222 30.16 33.23 23.80
CA LEU A 222 29.34 32.00 23.82
C LEU A 222 28.84 31.60 22.42
N MET A 223 28.64 32.56 21.52
CA MET A 223 28.28 32.29 20.13
C MET A 223 29.46 31.74 19.33
N GLU A 224 30.67 32.31 19.51
CA GLU A 224 31.91 31.87 18.86
C GLU A 224 32.38 30.50 19.36
N ASP A 225 32.26 30.24 20.66
CA ASP A 225 32.56 28.96 21.32
C ASP A 225 31.56 27.86 20.93
N GLY A 226 30.41 28.23 20.34
CA GLY A 226 29.37 27.29 19.92
C GLY A 226 28.40 26.84 21.01
N LYS A 227 28.60 27.25 22.27
CA LYS A 227 27.71 26.90 23.41
C LYS A 227 26.26 27.29 23.21
N ILE A 228 25.98 28.42 22.56
CA ILE A 228 24.60 28.81 22.26
C ILE A 228 23.93 27.78 21.33
N ARG A 229 24.67 27.23 20.36
CA ARG A 229 24.16 26.19 19.47
C ARG A 229 23.94 24.88 20.21
N ASP A 230 24.82 24.54 21.15
CA ASP A 230 24.65 23.34 21.98
C ASP A 230 23.40 23.44 22.85
N LEU A 231 23.16 24.59 23.48
CA LEU A 231 21.92 24.87 24.21
C LEU A 231 20.69 24.83 23.29
N GLU A 232 20.78 25.42 22.10
CA GLU A 232 19.68 25.36 21.13
C GLU A 232 19.34 23.92 20.76
N ASN A 233 20.35 23.07 20.55
CA ASN A 233 20.13 21.66 20.23
C ASN A 233 19.56 20.89 21.43
N GLU A 234 20.08 21.11 22.63
CA GLU A 234 19.60 20.45 23.85
C GLU A 234 18.13 20.79 24.14
N TRP A 235 17.78 22.07 24.07
CA TRP A 235 16.46 22.54 24.49
C TRP A 235 15.43 22.53 23.34
N LEU A 236 15.83 22.85 22.11
CA LEU A 236 14.91 23.11 20.98
C LEU A 236 15.02 22.15 19.80
N ASP A 237 16.00 21.24 19.76
CA ASP A 237 16.05 20.27 18.66
C ASP A 237 14.81 19.35 18.67
N THR A 238 14.19 19.27 17.50
CA THR A 238 12.96 18.52 17.21
C THR A 238 13.26 17.04 16.98
N SER A 239 14.53 16.69 16.72
CA SER A 239 14.96 15.35 16.33
C SER A 239 14.67 14.27 17.38
N GLN A 240 14.76 14.56 18.68
CA GLN A 240 14.63 13.53 19.72
C GLN A 240 13.21 13.00 19.91
N ASN A 241 12.20 13.85 20.07
CA ASN A 241 10.83 13.39 20.40
C ASN A 241 10.04 12.92 19.18
N CYS A 242 10.33 13.47 18.00
CA CYS A 242 9.62 13.14 16.76
C CYS A 242 10.17 11.89 16.07
N SER A 243 11.37 11.46 16.47
CA SER A 243 11.94 10.17 16.06
C SER A 243 11.63 9.05 17.06
N THR A 244 11.30 9.37 18.32
CA THR A 244 11.08 8.38 19.41
C THR A 244 9.62 8.20 19.80
N SER A 245 8.77 9.22 19.65
CA SER A 245 7.34 8.94 19.50
C SER A 245 7.19 8.22 18.16
N ASN A 246 6.65 7.00 18.21
CA ASN A 246 6.47 6.12 17.07
C ASN A 246 5.05 6.24 16.48
N PRO A 247 4.55 7.39 15.98
CA PRO A 247 3.43 7.37 15.03
C PRO A 247 3.92 7.12 13.61
N GLY A 248 5.25 7.12 13.37
CA GLY A 248 5.87 6.59 12.16
C GLY A 248 5.60 5.10 12.00
N LEU A 249 5.56 4.30 13.07
CA LEU A 249 5.25 2.87 12.96
C LEU A 249 3.82 2.60 12.49
N ASP A 250 2.84 3.47 12.79
CA ASP A 250 1.46 3.29 12.29
C ASP A 250 1.18 4.09 11.00
N SER A 251 1.94 5.15 10.72
CA SER A 251 1.83 5.93 9.46
C SER A 251 2.61 5.32 8.30
N GLU A 252 3.70 4.61 8.56
CA GLU A 252 4.46 3.85 7.55
C GLU A 252 3.82 2.49 7.25
N ARG A 253 2.96 1.99 8.15
CA ARG A 253 2.25 0.73 7.93
C ARG A 253 1.14 0.90 6.89
N LEU A 254 1.13 -0.02 5.93
CA LEU A 254 0.05 -0.14 4.97
C LEU A 254 -1.25 -0.51 5.72
N SER A 255 -2.08 0.48 6.01
CA SER A 255 -3.35 0.25 6.71
C SER A 255 -4.35 -0.51 5.84
N LEU A 256 -4.98 -1.54 6.42
CA LEU A 256 -6.09 -2.27 5.79
C LEU A 256 -7.21 -1.31 5.33
N ALA A 257 -7.44 -0.22 6.07
CA ALA A 257 -8.47 0.77 5.74
C ALA A 257 -8.27 1.41 4.35
N ASN A 258 -7.02 1.47 3.85
CA ASN A 258 -6.70 2.04 2.55
C ASN A 258 -6.88 1.04 1.38
N PHE A 259 -6.87 -0.28 1.67
CA PHE A 259 -6.85 -1.36 0.68
C PHE A 259 -8.01 -2.36 0.80
N TRP A 260 -8.90 -2.21 1.79
CA TRP A 260 -9.99 -3.15 2.05
C TRP A 260 -10.90 -3.38 0.83
N GLY A 261 -11.03 -2.41 -0.07
CA GLY A 261 -11.78 -2.57 -1.32
C GLY A 261 -11.30 -3.73 -2.20
N ILE A 262 -9.99 -3.99 -2.24
CA ILE A 262 -9.43 -5.13 -3.02
C ILE A 262 -9.84 -6.46 -2.39
N PHE A 263 -9.75 -6.56 -1.06
CA PHE A 263 -10.15 -7.75 -0.32
C PHE A 263 -11.66 -8.02 -0.47
N LEU A 264 -12.48 -6.97 -0.45
CA LEU A 264 -13.92 -7.06 -0.67
C LEU A 264 -14.24 -7.63 -2.06
N ILE A 265 -13.62 -7.08 -3.11
CA ILE A 265 -13.83 -7.54 -4.49
C ILE A 265 -13.44 -9.02 -4.61
N SER A 266 -12.25 -9.39 -4.12
CA SER A 266 -11.78 -10.78 -4.16
C SER A 266 -12.68 -11.74 -3.38
N GLY A 267 -13.19 -11.33 -2.22
CA GLY A 267 -14.11 -12.11 -1.41
C GLY A 267 -15.44 -12.32 -2.12
N LEU A 268 -16.02 -11.25 -2.68
CA LEU A 268 -17.30 -11.31 -3.41
C LEU A 268 -17.20 -12.16 -4.68
N THR A 269 -16.15 -12.02 -5.47
CA THR A 269 -15.98 -12.82 -6.70
C THR A 269 -15.77 -14.30 -6.39
N SER A 270 -14.98 -14.62 -5.37
CA SER A 270 -14.69 -16.01 -4.98
C SER A 270 -15.94 -16.69 -4.39
N THR A 271 -16.67 -16.01 -3.51
CA THR A 271 -17.91 -16.52 -2.93
C THR A 271 -18.99 -16.71 -3.99
N LEU A 272 -19.17 -15.74 -4.90
CA LEU A 272 -20.12 -15.87 -6.01
C LEU A 272 -19.76 -17.04 -6.94
N SER A 273 -18.48 -17.20 -7.27
CA SER A 273 -18.00 -18.33 -8.09
C SER A 273 -18.25 -19.67 -7.41
N PHE A 274 -17.98 -19.76 -6.10
CA PHE A 274 -18.25 -20.95 -5.30
C PHE A 274 -19.74 -21.27 -5.22
N LEU A 275 -20.60 -20.27 -5.02
CA LEU A 275 -22.06 -20.45 -4.99
C LEU A 275 -22.61 -20.91 -6.34
N ILE A 276 -22.14 -20.33 -7.45
CA ILE A 276 -22.52 -20.77 -8.80
C ILE A 276 -22.09 -22.23 -9.03
N PHE A 277 -20.88 -22.59 -8.60
CA PHE A 277 -20.39 -23.96 -8.73
C PHE A 277 -21.22 -24.95 -7.89
N LEU A 278 -21.52 -24.60 -6.63
CA LEU A 278 -22.39 -25.40 -5.77
C LEU A 278 -23.79 -25.55 -6.37
N TYR A 279 -24.36 -24.47 -6.90
CA TYR A 279 -25.65 -24.50 -7.57
C TYR A 279 -25.63 -25.48 -8.77
N ARG A 280 -24.61 -25.43 -9.62
CA ARG A 280 -24.47 -26.38 -10.74
C ARG A 280 -24.33 -27.83 -10.27
N LEU A 281 -23.55 -28.07 -9.22
CA LEU A 281 -23.40 -29.42 -8.66
C LEU A 281 -24.71 -29.96 -8.08
N LEU A 282 -25.44 -29.13 -7.34
CA LEU A 282 -26.74 -29.50 -6.79
C LEU A 282 -27.76 -29.74 -7.90
N HIS A 283 -27.83 -28.85 -8.88
CA HIS A 283 -28.70 -28.99 -10.05
C HIS A 283 -28.41 -30.31 -10.80
N ASN A 284 -27.14 -30.59 -11.12
CA ASN A 284 -26.77 -31.83 -11.82
C ASN A 284 -27.07 -33.08 -10.99
N ARG A 285 -26.87 -33.06 -9.67
CA ARG A 285 -27.23 -34.19 -8.80
C ARG A 285 -28.74 -34.40 -8.71
N ILE A 286 -29.52 -33.31 -8.66
CA ILE A 286 -30.99 -33.36 -8.65
C ILE A 286 -31.47 -33.91 -10.00
N GLU A 287 -30.99 -33.38 -11.12
CA GLU A 287 -31.31 -33.86 -12.47
C GLU A 287 -30.99 -35.35 -12.64
N GLN A 288 -29.78 -35.80 -12.26
CA GLN A 288 -29.42 -37.22 -12.34
C GLN A 288 -30.34 -38.11 -11.48
N ARG A 289 -30.71 -37.67 -10.28
CA ARG A 289 -31.66 -38.42 -9.43
C ARG A 289 -33.07 -38.42 -10.01
N ILE A 290 -33.54 -37.31 -10.55
CA ILE A 290 -34.84 -37.23 -11.23
C ILE A 290 -34.87 -38.20 -12.41
N ILE A 291 -33.83 -38.23 -13.25
CA ILE A 291 -33.72 -39.15 -14.39
C ILE A 291 -33.74 -40.61 -13.91
N SER A 292 -32.90 -40.97 -12.93
CA SER A 292 -32.86 -42.35 -12.40
C SER A 292 -34.20 -42.79 -11.77
N PHE A 293 -34.93 -41.87 -11.13
CA PHE A 293 -36.23 -42.15 -10.54
C PHE A 293 -37.34 -42.24 -11.59
N ASN A 294 -37.24 -41.46 -12.68
CA ASN A 294 -38.20 -41.50 -13.78
C ASN A 294 -38.03 -42.78 -14.60
N GLU A 295 -36.80 -43.29 -14.72
CA GLU A 295 -36.48 -44.57 -15.37
C GLU A 295 -36.96 -45.77 -14.52
N SER A 296 -36.82 -45.73 -13.20
CA SER A 296 -37.29 -46.82 -12.31
C SER A 296 -38.81 -46.88 -12.15
N ASN A 297 -39.53 -45.75 -12.32
CA ASN A 297 -40.97 -45.64 -12.11
C ASN A 297 -41.74 -45.28 -13.39
N GLY A 298 -41.14 -45.39 -14.58
CA GLY A 298 -41.66 -44.87 -15.84
C GLY A 298 -43.08 -45.34 -16.21
N SER A 299 -43.52 -46.50 -15.73
CA SER A 299 -44.89 -47.01 -15.92
C SER A 299 -45.93 -46.46 -14.93
N ARG A 300 -45.51 -45.80 -13.84
CA ARG A 300 -46.36 -45.35 -12.71
C ARG A 300 -46.56 -43.83 -12.63
N TRP A 301 -45.78 -43.04 -13.37
CA TRP A 301 -45.81 -41.57 -13.35
C TRP A 301 -46.92 -40.91 -14.21
N ASN A 302 -47.51 -41.67 -15.14
CA ASN A 302 -48.40 -41.08 -16.14
C ASN A 302 -49.83 -40.81 -15.62
N ASN A 303 -50.21 -41.35 -14.46
CA ASN A 303 -51.57 -41.26 -13.92
C ASN A 303 -51.68 -40.57 -12.54
N GLU A 304 -50.64 -39.84 -12.11
CA GLU A 304 -50.55 -39.27 -10.75
C GLU A 304 -50.80 -37.75 -10.72
N SER A 305 -51.58 -37.27 -9.75
CA SER A 305 -51.98 -35.86 -9.64
C SER A 305 -50.78 -34.92 -9.44
N ARG A 306 -50.84 -33.70 -10.02
CA ARG A 306 -49.76 -32.68 -9.98
C ARG A 306 -49.23 -32.42 -8.55
N TRP A 307 -50.10 -32.47 -7.55
CA TRP A 307 -49.75 -32.33 -6.13
C TRP A 307 -48.87 -33.45 -5.57
N ARG A 308 -49.05 -34.71 -6.00
CA ARG A 308 -48.19 -35.81 -5.54
C ARG A 308 -46.81 -35.75 -6.19
N LYS A 309 -46.72 -35.20 -7.41
CA LYS A 309 -45.45 -34.96 -8.11
C LYS A 309 -44.61 -33.90 -7.39
N THR A 310 -45.22 -32.78 -6.98
CA THR A 310 -44.52 -31.74 -6.22
C THR A 310 -44.10 -32.20 -4.82
N VAL A 311 -44.94 -32.95 -4.11
CA VAL A 311 -44.60 -33.50 -2.78
C VAL A 311 -43.41 -34.48 -2.86
N ARG A 312 -43.38 -35.39 -3.84
CA ARG A 312 -42.23 -36.30 -4.00
C ARG A 312 -40.95 -35.58 -4.42
N LEU A 313 -41.02 -34.54 -5.26
CA LEU A 313 -39.87 -33.70 -5.57
C LEU A 313 -39.30 -33.01 -4.33
N ILE A 314 -40.19 -32.46 -3.49
CA ILE A 314 -39.82 -31.87 -2.20
C ILE A 314 -39.20 -32.94 -1.27
N GLN A 315 -39.72 -34.17 -1.28
CA GLN A 315 -39.22 -35.28 -0.46
C GLN A 315 -37.83 -35.76 -0.91
N ILE A 316 -37.54 -35.76 -2.22
CA ILE A 316 -36.19 -36.01 -2.76
C ILE A 316 -35.23 -34.89 -2.37
N VAL A 317 -35.66 -33.63 -2.46
CA VAL A 317 -34.88 -32.46 -2.04
C VAL A 317 -34.62 -32.45 -0.52
N LEU A 318 -35.58 -32.87 0.30
CA LEU A 318 -35.42 -33.03 1.75
C LEU A 318 -34.48 -34.21 2.10
N SER A 319 -34.52 -35.30 1.34
CA SER A 319 -33.59 -36.43 1.51
C SER A 319 -32.13 -36.08 1.19
N LEU A 320 -31.91 -35.09 0.31
CA LEU A 320 -30.59 -34.53 0.02
C LEU A 320 -30.04 -33.71 1.21
N ASN A 321 -30.91 -33.14 2.05
CA ASN A 321 -30.51 -32.40 3.26
C ASN A 321 -30.25 -33.34 4.46
N HIS A 322 -30.98 -34.46 4.55
CA HIS A 322 -30.90 -35.39 5.68
C HIS A 322 -29.60 -36.20 5.74
N ASN A 323 -28.99 -36.55 4.60
CA ASN A 323 -27.74 -37.31 4.56
C ASN A 323 -26.48 -36.51 4.96
N ARG A 324 -26.63 -35.27 5.47
CA ARG A 324 -25.52 -34.43 5.94
C ARG A 324 -25.28 -34.51 7.45
N VAL A 325 -26.12 -35.23 8.19
CA VAL A 325 -26.06 -35.30 9.66
C VAL A 325 -26.24 -36.74 10.14
N GLU A 326 -25.13 -37.47 10.29
CA GLU A 326 -25.02 -38.54 11.29
C GLU A 326 -23.67 -38.39 12.02
N PRO A 327 -23.66 -38.17 13.35
CA PRO A 327 -22.46 -38.33 14.16
C PRO A 327 -22.23 -39.80 14.45
N ARG A 328 -20.99 -40.26 14.31
CA ARG A 328 -20.59 -41.66 14.56
C ARG A 328 -20.05 -41.76 15.99
N GLU A 329 -20.81 -42.36 16.90
CA GLU A 329 -20.34 -42.79 18.23
C GLU A 329 -20.66 -44.26 18.54
N SER A 330 -19.86 -44.81 19.44
CA SER A 330 -19.47 -46.20 19.77
C SER A 330 -20.58 -47.11 20.33
N SER A 331 -20.52 -48.46 20.22
CA SER A 331 -19.74 -49.33 21.12
C SER A 331 -19.84 -50.86 20.83
N HIS A 332 -18.67 -51.52 20.88
CA HIS A 332 -18.24 -52.87 21.36
C HIS A 332 -18.87 -54.22 20.91
N SER A 333 -18.05 -55.07 20.26
CA SER A 333 -17.44 -56.29 20.87
C SER A 333 -16.31 -56.89 19.99
N THR A 334 -15.28 -57.42 20.65
CA THR A 334 -13.92 -57.80 20.21
C THR A 334 -13.81 -59.09 19.37
N PRO A 335 -12.73 -59.25 18.58
CA PRO A 335 -11.82 -60.36 18.89
C PRO A 335 -10.31 -60.04 18.76
N GLU A 336 -9.58 -60.63 19.72
CA GLU A 336 -8.17 -61.06 19.77
C GLU A 336 -7.09 -60.40 18.89
N TRP A 337 -6.12 -59.81 19.60
CA TRP A 337 -4.84 -59.35 19.10
C TRP A 337 -3.88 -60.52 18.85
N ASN A 338 -3.30 -60.56 17.65
CA ASN A 338 -2.05 -61.28 17.40
C ASN A 338 -1.04 -60.35 16.70
N HIS A 339 0.19 -60.42 17.19
CA HIS A 339 1.31 -59.48 17.04
C HIS A 339 1.66 -59.02 15.60
N ARG A 340 1.77 -57.70 15.41
CA ARG A 340 2.90 -57.05 14.71
C ARG A 340 2.91 -55.53 14.92
N ASN A 341 4.07 -55.00 15.30
CA ASN A 341 4.31 -53.58 15.61
C ASN A 341 4.08 -52.66 14.39
N PRO A 342 3.48 -51.47 14.56
CA PRO A 342 3.55 -50.37 13.59
C PRO A 342 4.84 -49.54 13.76
N PRO A 343 5.31 -48.82 12.72
CA PRO A 343 6.59 -48.12 12.75
C PRO A 343 6.53 -46.85 13.61
N GLN A 344 7.51 -46.69 14.51
CA GLN A 344 7.77 -45.46 15.25
C GLN A 344 8.30 -44.38 14.30
N TRP A 345 7.72 -43.18 14.36
CA TRP A 345 8.38 -41.97 13.90
C TRP A 345 9.28 -41.47 15.04
N GLU A 346 10.58 -41.30 14.76
CA GLU A 346 11.53 -40.75 15.72
C GLU A 346 11.52 -39.22 15.65
N LEU A 347 11.45 -38.60 16.83
CA LEU A 347 11.63 -37.17 17.04
C LEU A 347 13.12 -36.93 17.33
N VAL A 348 13.85 -36.30 16.42
CA VAL A 348 15.29 -35.99 16.62
C VAL A 348 15.42 -34.59 17.22
N SER A 349 15.95 -34.53 18.45
CA SER A 349 16.43 -33.30 19.11
C SER A 349 17.93 -33.08 18.87
N PRO A 350 18.42 -31.82 18.91
CA PRO A 350 19.75 -31.46 18.41
C PRO A 350 20.79 -31.50 19.52
N SER A 351 21.54 -32.60 19.62
CA SER A 351 22.82 -32.63 20.33
C SER A 351 23.50 -33.98 20.14
N GLU A 352 24.47 -34.03 19.22
CA GLU A 352 25.74 -34.77 19.31
C GLU A 352 26.45 -34.73 17.94
N VAL A 353 27.64 -34.13 17.92
CA VAL A 353 28.61 -34.17 16.82
C VAL A 353 29.52 -35.39 17.07
N PRO A 354 29.88 -36.17 16.03
CA PRO A 354 31.31 -36.27 15.72
C PRO A 354 31.64 -36.08 14.24
N GLU A 355 32.79 -35.45 14.04
CA GLU A 355 33.59 -35.37 12.82
C GLU A 355 33.69 -36.71 12.07
N HIS A 356 33.75 -36.67 10.74
CA HIS A 356 34.94 -37.04 9.95
C HIS A 356 34.63 -37.13 8.44
N LEU A 357 35.62 -36.66 7.65
CA LEU A 357 35.89 -36.84 6.21
C LEU A 357 35.29 -35.88 5.15
N GLU A 358 36.17 -34.94 4.80
CA GLU A 358 36.62 -34.52 3.46
C GLU A 358 35.67 -33.78 2.49
N ILE A 359 35.83 -32.46 2.54
CA ILE A 359 35.36 -31.48 1.56
C ILE A 359 36.28 -31.51 0.32
N GLY A 360 35.70 -31.85 -0.83
CA GLY A 360 36.32 -31.63 -2.14
C GLY A 360 36.51 -30.14 -2.43
N ARG A 361 37.76 -29.78 -2.76
CA ARG A 361 38.25 -28.44 -3.08
C ARG A 361 37.55 -27.86 -4.33
N PRO A 362 37.20 -26.56 -4.38
CA PRO A 362 36.68 -25.93 -5.60
C PRO A 362 37.82 -25.64 -6.58
N THR A 363 37.60 -25.98 -7.85
CA THR A 363 38.52 -25.77 -8.96
C THR A 363 38.71 -24.28 -9.23
N GLN A 364 39.94 -23.79 -9.05
CA GLN A 364 40.41 -22.48 -9.50
C GLN A 364 40.46 -22.42 -11.02
N LEU A 365 39.93 -21.34 -11.61
CA LEU A 365 40.06 -21.02 -13.02
C LEU A 365 41.43 -20.35 -13.22
N GLU A 366 42.46 -21.12 -13.61
CA GLU A 366 43.77 -20.59 -13.99
C GLU A 366 43.69 -19.89 -15.36
N ILE A 367 43.96 -18.59 -15.38
CA ILE A 367 44.32 -17.83 -16.57
C ILE A 367 45.86 -17.83 -16.65
N PRO A 368 46.49 -18.37 -17.70
CA PRO A 368 47.96 -18.38 -17.78
C PRO A 368 48.48 -17.00 -18.21
N MET A 369 49.16 -16.31 -17.29
CA MET A 369 50.02 -15.18 -17.63
C MET A 369 51.26 -15.67 -18.37
N ARG A 370 51.33 -15.38 -19.68
CA ARG A 370 52.56 -15.48 -20.46
C ARG A 370 53.23 -14.10 -20.50
N LYS A 371 54.43 -14.09 -19.92
CA LYS A 371 55.55 -13.14 -20.03
C LYS A 371 55.56 -12.30 -21.33
N MET A 372 55.56 -10.97 -21.19
CA MET A 372 56.21 -10.04 -22.14
C MET A 372 56.77 -8.84 -21.33
N GLU A 373 58.06 -8.93 -21.06
CA GLU A 373 58.93 -7.78 -20.79
C GLU A 373 58.98 -6.84 -22.02
N HIS A 374 59.31 -5.58 -21.75
CA HIS A 374 59.59 -4.47 -22.68
C HIS A 374 58.39 -3.78 -23.32
N ILE A 375 58.06 -2.57 -22.83
CA ILE A 375 58.46 -1.27 -23.40
C ILE A 375 57.91 -0.19 -22.46
N GLY A 376 58.83 0.48 -21.75
CA GLY A 376 58.59 1.82 -21.20
C GLY A 376 59.00 2.86 -22.25
N GLU A 377 58.63 4.11 -21.97
CA GLU A 377 58.88 5.32 -22.77
C GLU A 377 57.89 5.52 -23.92
N ASP A 378 56.83 6.31 -23.68
CA ASP A 378 56.83 7.74 -24.00
C ASP A 378 55.47 8.37 -23.66
N LEU A 379 55.46 9.71 -23.61
CA LEU A 379 54.32 10.61 -23.46
C LEU A 379 54.03 11.10 -22.03
N GLN A 380 55.00 11.84 -21.51
CA GLN A 380 54.72 13.03 -20.72
C GLN A 380 55.31 14.24 -21.45
N GLY A 381 54.44 15.03 -22.10
CA GLY A 381 54.84 16.22 -22.85
C GLY A 381 53.69 16.84 -23.62
N GLU A 382 52.85 17.62 -22.92
CA GLU A 382 52.49 19.03 -23.19
C GLU A 382 51.30 19.47 -22.33
#